data_AF-A0A950CPR7-F1
#
_entry.id   AF-A0A950CPR7-F1
#
_cell.length_a   1.000
_cell.length_b   1.000
_cell.length_c   1.000
_cell.angle_alpha   90.00
_cell.angle_beta   90.00
_cell.angle_gamma   90.00
#
_symmetry.space_group_name_H-M   'P 1'
#
loop_
_entity.id
_entity.type
_entity.pdbx_description
1 polymer ?
#
loop_
_entity_poly.entity_id
_entity_poly.type
_entity_poly.pdbx_seq_one_letter_code
_entity_poly.pdbx_strand_id
1 'polypeptide(L)'
;MVEDLASFAVGIFIWTFLEYLIHGWLSHTFRTFATPLHAVHHRDAHAVFAVRAWIPIAVVYAILALLFRWTSSVIMFSGVLAGFAIYEAVHYRIHFRRPRGLVEDYLRSRHLVHHEHYANRCFGVTSAFWDLAFGTEPMDGAMTTLCESMRSRAPLTGPTNAYKLKDWFRAFR
;
A
#
# COMPACT_ATOMS: atom_id res chain seq x y z
N MET A 1 0.95 -17.59 -22.99
CA MET A 1 1.26 -16.16 -23.19
C MET A 1 0.08 -15.24 -22.89
N VAL A 2 -1.07 -15.33 -23.59
CA VAL A 2 -2.24 -14.47 -23.29
C VAL A 2 -2.86 -14.79 -21.93
N GLU A 3 -3.05 -16.08 -21.63
CA GLU A 3 -3.54 -16.55 -20.32
C GLU A 3 -2.63 -16.12 -19.16
N ASP A 4 -1.31 -16.20 -19.37
CA ASP A 4 -0.32 -15.78 -18.39
C ASP A 4 -0.38 -14.28 -18.10
N LEU A 5 -0.50 -13.46 -19.17
CA LEU A 5 -0.64 -12.02 -19.04
C LEU A 5 -1.95 -11.64 -18.34
N ALA A 6 -3.05 -12.33 -18.68
CA ALA A 6 -4.33 -12.14 -18.02
C ALA A 6 -4.25 -12.52 -16.53
N SER A 7 -3.63 -13.66 -16.21
CA SER A 7 -3.43 -14.12 -14.83
C SER A 7 -2.60 -13.13 -14.03
N PHE A 8 -1.51 -12.62 -14.61
CA PHE A 8 -0.68 -11.58 -13.99
C PHE A 8 -1.47 -10.29 -13.73
N ALA A 9 -2.24 -9.82 -14.72
CA ALA A 9 -3.08 -8.62 -14.59
C ALA A 9 -4.17 -8.80 -13.52
N VAL A 10 -4.81 -9.98 -13.45
CA VAL A 10 -5.76 -10.34 -12.39
C VAL A 10 -5.07 -10.30 -11.03
N GLY A 11 -3.83 -10.77 -10.93
CA GLY A 11 -3.03 -10.66 -9.71
C GLY A 11 -2.83 -9.22 -9.24
N ILE A 12 -2.47 -8.31 -10.15
CA ILE A 12 -2.36 -6.87 -9.83
C ILE A 12 -3.70 -6.32 -9.37
N PHE A 13 -4.79 -6.66 -10.05
CA PHE A 13 -6.13 -6.21 -9.68
C PHE A 13 -6.53 -6.72 -8.28
N ILE A 14 -6.28 -7.99 -7.98
CA ILE A 14 -6.48 -8.59 -6.65
C ILE A 14 -5.68 -7.82 -5.60
N TRP A 15 -4.43 -7.46 -5.89
CA TRP A 15 -3.64 -6.66 -4.97
C TRP A 15 -4.32 -5.33 -4.62
N THR A 16 -4.90 -4.61 -5.58
CA THR A 16 -5.56 -3.33 -5.28
C THR A 16 -6.69 -3.48 -4.25
N PHE A 17 -7.40 -4.63 -4.27
CA PHE A 17 -8.42 -4.93 -3.29
C PHE A 17 -7.83 -5.35 -1.94
N LEU A 18 -6.76 -6.17 -1.96
CA LEU A 18 -6.04 -6.55 -0.74
C LEU A 18 -5.43 -5.33 -0.04
N GLU A 19 -4.85 -4.40 -0.79
CA GLU A 19 -4.37 -3.10 -0.31
C GLU A 19 -5.49 -2.38 0.45
N TYR A 20 -6.66 -2.21 -0.18
CA TYR A 20 -7.81 -1.56 0.43
C TYR A 20 -8.23 -2.24 1.74
N LEU A 21 -8.33 -3.56 1.75
CA LEU A 21 -8.71 -4.34 2.94
C LEU A 21 -7.66 -4.22 4.06
N ILE A 22 -6.38 -4.38 3.73
CA ILE A 22 -5.28 -4.39 4.70
C ILE A 22 -5.07 -3.00 5.27
N HIS A 23 -4.92 -1.98 4.42
CA HIS A 23 -4.69 -0.60 4.83
C HIS A 23 -5.92 0.01 5.52
N GLY A 24 -7.12 -0.36 5.07
CA GLY A 24 -8.37 0.09 5.62
C GLY A 24 -8.89 -0.78 6.75
N TRP A 25 -9.83 -1.67 6.44
CA TRP A 25 -10.61 -2.38 7.45
C TRP A 25 -9.76 -3.19 8.43
N LEU A 26 -8.77 -3.95 7.98
CA LEU A 26 -7.95 -4.78 8.86
C LEU A 26 -7.04 -3.95 9.76
N SER A 27 -6.66 -2.74 9.35
CA SER A 27 -5.78 -1.87 10.14
C SER A 27 -6.53 -0.90 11.03
N HIS A 28 -7.67 -0.36 10.59
CA HIS A 28 -8.38 0.75 11.24
C HIS A 28 -9.78 0.43 11.74
N THR A 29 -10.48 -0.53 11.13
CA THR A 29 -11.87 -0.87 11.52
C THR A 29 -11.90 -2.06 12.47
N PHE A 30 -11.10 -3.08 12.21
CA PHE A 30 -10.99 -4.30 12.99
C PHE A 30 -9.65 -4.36 13.72
N ARG A 31 -9.61 -5.06 14.86
CA ARG A 31 -8.36 -5.38 15.55
C ARG A 31 -7.80 -6.68 15.00
N THR A 32 -6.80 -6.59 14.13
CA THR A 32 -6.18 -7.73 13.46
C THR A 32 -4.66 -7.70 13.59
N PHE A 33 -3.97 -8.61 12.90
CA PHE A 33 -2.50 -8.58 12.80
C PHE A 33 -1.98 -7.30 12.11
N ALA A 34 -2.78 -6.66 11.26
CA ALA A 34 -2.37 -5.48 10.50
C ALA A 34 -2.40 -4.19 11.33
N THR A 35 -3.32 -4.09 12.30
CA THR A 35 -3.51 -2.92 13.18
C THR A 35 -2.19 -2.43 13.81
N PRO A 36 -1.41 -3.25 14.55
CA PRO A 36 -0.18 -2.77 15.18
C PRO A 36 0.93 -2.45 14.16
N LEU A 37 0.91 -3.07 12.97
CA LEU A 37 1.89 -2.80 11.91
C LEU A 37 1.63 -1.43 11.29
N HIS A 38 0.37 -1.14 10.96
CA HIS A 38 -0.02 0.13 10.36
C HIS A 38 0.03 1.30 11.36
N ALA A 39 -0.30 1.05 12.63
CA ALA A 39 -0.19 2.06 13.68
C ALA A 39 1.24 2.59 13.89
N VAL A 40 2.28 1.82 13.54
CA VAL A 40 3.66 2.32 13.53
C VAL A 40 3.81 3.42 12.48
N HIS A 41 3.27 3.22 11.29
CA HIS A 41 3.31 4.19 10.20
C HIS A 41 2.48 5.45 10.50
N HIS A 42 1.29 5.32 11.08
CA HIS A 42 0.50 6.49 11.50
C HIS A 42 1.20 7.35 12.56
N ARG A 43 1.99 6.74 13.45
CA ARG A 43 2.77 7.49 14.45
C ARG A 43 4.03 8.11 13.88
N ASP A 44 4.67 7.41 12.92
CA ASP A 44 5.86 7.89 12.24
C ASP A 44 5.78 7.52 10.75
N ALA A 45 5.43 8.49 9.92
CA ALA A 45 5.28 8.30 8.48
C ALA A 45 6.61 7.94 7.78
N HIS A 46 7.77 8.09 8.43
CA HIS A 46 9.03 7.57 7.90
C HIS A 46 9.08 6.03 7.88
N ALA A 47 8.24 5.37 8.69
CA ALA A 47 8.03 3.93 8.67
C ALA A 47 7.07 3.50 7.54
N VAL A 48 7.33 3.99 6.32
CA VAL A 48 6.44 3.85 5.15
C VAL A 48 6.42 2.45 4.54
N PHE A 49 7.52 1.70 4.65
CA PHE A 49 7.62 0.37 4.04
C PHE A 49 7.14 -0.72 4.99
N ALA A 50 6.37 -1.68 4.48
CA ALA A 50 5.93 -2.87 5.21
C ALA A 50 7.06 -3.92 5.29
N VAL A 51 8.24 -3.52 5.81
CA VAL A 51 9.47 -4.32 5.88
C VAL A 51 9.25 -5.74 6.42
N ARG A 52 8.38 -5.88 7.43
CA ARG A 52 8.08 -7.18 8.08
C ARG A 52 7.27 -8.14 7.22
N ALA A 53 6.63 -7.67 6.15
CA ALA A 53 5.85 -8.50 5.24
C ALA A 53 6.71 -9.22 4.18
N TRP A 54 7.86 -8.64 3.80
CA TRP A 54 8.66 -9.12 2.66
C TRP A 54 9.19 -10.55 2.82
N ILE A 55 9.67 -10.94 4.01
CA ILE A 55 10.19 -12.31 4.20
C ILE A 55 9.07 -13.36 4.18
N PRO A 56 7.97 -13.23 4.97
CA PRO A 56 6.84 -14.16 4.86
C PRO A 56 6.34 -14.29 3.42
N ILE A 57 6.22 -13.17 2.71
CA ILE A 57 5.82 -13.14 1.30
C ILE A 57 6.80 -13.92 0.42
N ALA A 58 8.11 -13.72 0.58
CA ALA A 58 9.14 -14.42 -0.20
C ALA A 58 9.14 -15.93 0.07
N VAL A 59 8.93 -16.35 1.33
CA VAL A 59 8.82 -17.77 1.71
C VAL A 59 7.59 -18.41 1.07
N VAL A 60 6.43 -17.77 1.16
CA VAL A 60 5.19 -18.26 0.52
C VAL A 60 5.39 -18.36 -1.00
N TYR A 61 5.99 -17.33 -1.62
CA TYR A 61 6.27 -17.35 -3.05
C TYR A 61 7.18 -18.52 -3.45
N ALA A 62 8.27 -18.75 -2.70
CA ALA A 62 9.20 -19.84 -2.97
C ALA A 62 8.51 -21.21 -2.85
N ILE A 63 7.70 -21.42 -1.82
CA ILE A 63 6.91 -22.66 -1.64
C ILE A 63 5.96 -22.85 -2.83
N LEU A 64 5.22 -21.82 -3.22
CA LEU A 64 4.30 -21.90 -4.35
C LEU A 64 5.03 -22.20 -5.66
N ALA A 65 6.16 -21.54 -5.91
CA ALA A 65 6.97 -21.76 -7.11
C ALA A 65 7.56 -23.18 -7.15
N LEU A 66 7.98 -23.73 -6.00
CA LEU A 66 8.51 -25.09 -5.91
C LEU A 66 7.44 -26.16 -6.11
N LEU A 67 6.27 -26.00 -5.48
CA LEU A 67 5.19 -26.99 -5.55
C LEU A 67 4.42 -26.94 -6.88
N PHE A 68 4.19 -25.75 -7.42
CA PHE A 68 3.29 -25.55 -8.56
C PHE A 68 3.98 -25.07 -9.84
N ARG A 69 5.31 -24.88 -9.83
CA ARG A 69 6.10 -24.40 -10.99
C ARG A 69 5.50 -23.12 -11.60
N TRP A 70 5.73 -22.86 -12.88
CA TRP A 70 5.19 -21.70 -13.60
C TRP A 70 3.76 -21.93 -14.11
N THR A 71 2.84 -22.27 -13.20
CA THR A 71 1.40 -22.32 -13.50
C THR A 71 0.77 -20.93 -13.50
N SER A 72 -0.40 -20.79 -14.14
CA SER A 72 -1.20 -19.55 -14.16
C SER A 72 -1.44 -19.00 -12.74
N SER A 73 -1.59 -19.86 -11.74
CA SER A 73 -1.73 -19.48 -10.33
C SER A 73 -0.47 -18.82 -9.74
N VAL A 74 0.72 -19.32 -10.06
CA VAL A 74 1.99 -18.74 -9.62
C VAL A 74 2.27 -17.42 -10.36
N ILE A 75 1.86 -17.32 -11.62
CA ILE A 75 1.93 -16.07 -12.40
C ILE A 75 0.96 -15.03 -11.83
N MET A 76 -0.27 -15.42 -11.47
CA MET A 76 -1.22 -14.56 -10.79
C MET A 76 -0.67 -14.07 -9.45
N PHE A 77 -0.10 -14.95 -8.63
CA PHE A 77 0.54 -14.54 -7.39
C PHE A 77 1.72 -13.58 -7.64
N SER A 78 2.49 -13.78 -8.72
CA SER A 78 3.54 -12.83 -9.13
C SER A 78 2.95 -11.45 -9.47
N GLY A 79 1.75 -11.40 -10.04
CA GLY A 79 1.00 -10.16 -10.22
C GLY A 79 0.60 -9.49 -8.89
N VAL A 80 0.17 -10.28 -7.89
CA VAL A 80 -0.10 -9.77 -6.54
C VAL A 80 1.15 -9.15 -5.92
N LEU A 81 2.32 -9.80 -6.06
CA LEU A 81 3.60 -9.28 -5.58
C LEU A 81 4.02 -7.99 -6.30
N ALA A 82 3.82 -7.94 -7.63
CA ALA A 82 4.08 -6.74 -8.40
C ALA A 82 3.18 -5.57 -7.94
N GLY A 83 1.90 -5.84 -7.68
CA GLY A 83 0.98 -4.88 -7.08
C GLY A 83 1.49 -4.37 -5.73
N PHE A 84 1.91 -5.27 -4.83
CA PHE A 84 2.48 -4.90 -3.53
C PHE A 84 3.72 -4.01 -3.65
N ALA A 85 4.64 -4.34 -4.57
CA ALA A 85 5.82 -3.52 -4.83
C ALA A 85 5.46 -2.13 -5.37
N ILE A 86 4.46 -2.05 -6.26
CA ILE A 86 3.92 -0.78 -6.77
C ILE A 86 3.31 0.04 -5.63
N TYR A 87 2.52 -0.58 -4.75
CA TYR A 87 1.97 0.05 -3.55
C TYR A 87 3.07 0.65 -2.67
N GLU A 88 4.11 -0.11 -2.32
CA GLU A 88 5.22 0.39 -1.50
C GLU A 88 5.92 1.59 -2.16
N ALA A 89 6.08 1.56 -3.49
CA ALA A 89 6.69 2.65 -4.24
C ALA A 89 5.80 3.91 -4.30
N VAL A 90 4.49 3.75 -4.55
CA VAL A 90 3.52 4.86 -4.54
C VAL A 90 3.42 5.47 -3.16
N HIS A 91 3.31 4.63 -2.12
CA HIS A 91 3.22 5.05 -0.73
C HIS A 91 4.46 5.87 -0.31
N TYR A 92 5.65 5.39 -0.67
CA TYR A 92 6.89 6.15 -0.50
C TYR A 92 6.85 7.48 -1.23
N ARG A 93 6.40 7.52 -2.50
CA ARG A 93 6.33 8.78 -3.26
C ARG A 93 5.38 9.78 -2.63
N ILE A 94 4.21 9.34 -2.19
CA ILE A 94 3.20 10.18 -1.51
C ILE A 94 3.81 10.92 -0.32
N HIS A 95 4.58 10.20 0.51
CA HIS A 95 5.20 10.79 1.70
C HIS A 95 6.47 11.58 1.41
N PHE A 96 7.35 11.11 0.52
CA PHE A 96 8.73 11.63 0.39
C PHE A 96 9.01 12.45 -0.87
N ARG A 97 8.09 12.51 -1.85
CA ARG A 97 8.32 13.17 -3.13
C ARG A 97 7.23 14.18 -3.42
N ARG A 98 7.59 15.21 -4.19
CA ARG A 98 6.59 16.11 -4.78
C ARG A 98 5.79 15.32 -5.83
N PRO A 99 4.45 15.48 -5.85
CA PRO A 99 3.61 14.81 -6.83
C PRO A 99 3.92 15.30 -8.24
N ARG A 100 3.83 14.40 -9.22
CA ARG A 100 3.99 14.67 -10.65
C ARG A 100 2.62 14.61 -11.32
N GLY A 101 2.01 15.78 -11.47
CA GLY A 101 0.70 15.92 -12.09
C GLY A 101 -0.47 15.62 -11.16
N LEU A 102 -1.68 15.69 -11.73
CA LEU A 102 -2.92 15.74 -10.97
C LEU A 102 -3.25 14.43 -10.24
N VAL A 103 -2.91 13.28 -10.82
CA VAL A 103 -3.21 11.97 -10.23
C VAL A 103 -2.38 11.73 -8.97
N GLU A 104 -1.06 11.94 -9.03
CA GLU A 104 -0.22 11.80 -7.83
C GLU A 104 -0.60 12.82 -6.76
N ASP A 105 -0.95 14.05 -7.15
CA ASP A 105 -1.35 15.10 -6.22
C ASP A 105 -2.66 14.74 -5.49
N TYR A 106 -3.64 14.22 -6.23
CA TYR A 106 -4.90 13.72 -5.69
C TYR A 106 -4.71 12.53 -4.74
N LEU A 107 -3.95 11.51 -5.15
CA LEU A 107 -3.68 10.35 -4.29
C LEU A 107 -2.91 10.75 -3.03
N ARG A 108 -1.94 11.66 -3.17
CA ARG A 108 -1.18 12.20 -2.05
C ARG A 108 -2.08 12.94 -1.08
N SER A 109 -2.88 13.88 -1.56
CA SER A 109 -3.75 14.68 -0.69
C SER A 109 -4.75 13.79 0.05
N ARG A 110 -5.35 12.81 -0.63
CA ARG A 110 -6.27 11.83 0.00
C ARG A 110 -5.60 11.04 1.11
N HIS A 111 -4.39 10.56 0.85
CA HIS A 111 -3.65 9.79 1.82
C HIS A 111 -3.18 10.64 3.02
N LEU A 112 -2.86 11.92 2.81
CA LEU A 112 -2.58 12.83 3.94
C LEU A 112 -3.84 13.14 4.76
N VAL A 113 -5.02 13.24 4.13
CA VAL A 113 -6.30 13.34 4.85
C VAL A 113 -6.54 12.09 5.71
N HIS A 114 -6.21 10.90 5.20
CA HIS A 114 -6.26 9.66 5.98
C HIS A 114 -5.38 9.73 7.23
N HIS A 115 -4.16 10.25 7.10
CA HIS A 115 -3.23 10.40 8.22
C HIS A 115 -3.66 11.45 9.26
N GLU A 116 -4.12 12.62 8.80
CA GLU A 116 -4.28 13.80 9.66
C GLU A 116 -5.72 14.02 10.15
N HIS A 117 -6.73 13.54 9.41
CA HIS A 117 -8.14 13.87 9.68
C HIS A 117 -9.01 12.64 9.92
N TYR A 118 -8.89 11.61 9.07
CA TYR A 118 -9.80 10.46 9.10
C TYR A 118 -9.07 9.13 8.88
N ALA A 119 -8.51 8.57 9.96
CA ALA A 119 -7.83 7.28 9.92
C ALA A 119 -8.73 6.13 9.42
N ASN A 120 -10.05 6.24 9.57
CA ASN A 120 -11.01 5.24 9.09
C ASN A 120 -11.65 5.57 7.72
N ARG A 121 -11.00 6.41 6.89
CA ARG A 121 -11.45 6.79 5.54
C ARG A 121 -10.26 6.83 4.57
N CYS A 122 -10.54 6.87 3.26
CA CYS A 122 -9.53 7.03 2.20
C CYS A 122 -8.42 5.96 2.27
N PHE A 123 -8.84 4.70 2.25
CA PHE A 123 -7.99 3.53 2.43
C PHE A 123 -7.15 3.18 1.21
N GLY A 124 -7.60 3.53 0.00
CA GLY A 124 -6.83 3.28 -1.21
C GLY A 124 -5.67 4.25 -1.35
N VAL A 125 -4.45 3.70 -1.41
CA VAL A 125 -3.18 4.44 -1.57
C VAL A 125 -2.82 4.54 -3.05
N THR A 126 -3.00 3.47 -3.82
CA THR A 126 -2.71 3.42 -5.26
C THR A 126 -3.85 3.92 -6.12
N SER A 127 -5.09 3.86 -5.63
CA SER A 127 -6.28 4.35 -6.32
C SER A 127 -7.41 4.66 -5.34
N ALA A 128 -8.37 5.49 -5.73
CA ALA A 128 -9.61 5.74 -4.98
C ALA A 128 -10.72 4.70 -5.24
N PHE A 129 -10.48 3.76 -6.17
CA PHE A 129 -11.54 2.93 -6.75
C PHE A 129 -12.39 2.21 -5.70
N TRP A 130 -11.72 1.52 -4.77
CA TRP A 130 -12.42 0.77 -3.71
C TRP A 130 -13.04 1.68 -2.65
N ASP A 131 -12.47 2.86 -2.39
CA ASP A 131 -13.10 3.82 -1.49
C ASP A 131 -14.42 4.34 -2.03
N LEU A 132 -14.49 4.60 -3.34
CA LEU A 132 -15.72 5.00 -4.01
C LEU A 132 -16.72 3.85 -4.05
N ALA A 133 -16.25 2.62 -4.36
CA ALA A 133 -17.11 1.44 -4.42
C ALA A 133 -17.76 1.09 -3.07
N PHE A 134 -17.06 1.30 -1.95
CA PHE A 134 -17.53 0.96 -0.60
C PHE A 134 -17.91 2.18 0.26
N GLY A 135 -17.86 3.39 -0.30
CA GLY A 135 -18.25 4.62 0.42
C GLY A 135 -17.34 4.97 1.60
N THR A 136 -16.03 4.69 1.48
CA THR A 136 -15.02 5.05 2.50
C THR A 136 -14.26 6.35 2.18
N GLU A 137 -14.65 7.07 1.12
CA GLU A 137 -14.28 8.46 0.90
C GLU A 137 -15.40 9.40 1.41
N PRO A 138 -15.09 10.47 2.19
CA PRO A 138 -16.08 11.45 2.62
C PRO A 138 -16.72 12.19 1.43
N MET A 139 -17.95 12.70 1.58
CA MET A 139 -18.69 13.39 0.51
C MET A 139 -17.92 14.58 -0.11
N ASP A 140 -18.09 14.74 -1.42
CA ASP A 140 -17.24 15.48 -2.35
C ASP A 140 -16.78 16.87 -1.90
N GLY A 141 -17.70 17.68 -1.37
CA GLY A 141 -17.41 19.07 -0.97
C GLY A 141 -16.40 19.17 0.18
N ALA A 142 -16.58 18.36 1.24
CA ALA A 142 -15.67 18.35 2.38
C ALA A 142 -14.31 17.74 2.02
N MET A 143 -14.32 16.68 1.20
CA MET A 143 -13.09 16.00 0.78
C MET A 143 -12.22 16.90 -0.11
N THR A 144 -12.84 17.71 -0.97
CA THR A 144 -12.14 18.69 -1.82
C THR A 144 -11.37 19.70 -0.97
N THR A 145 -12.05 20.34 -0.01
CA THR A 145 -11.42 21.33 0.88
C THR A 145 -10.29 20.72 1.72
N LEU A 146 -10.47 19.49 2.22
CA LEU A 146 -9.43 18.80 2.98
C LEU A 146 -8.23 18.43 2.10
N CYS A 147 -8.48 17.96 0.88
CA CYS A 147 -7.38 17.69 -0.06
C CYS A 147 -6.60 18.95 -0.40
N GLU A 148 -7.30 20.07 -0.66
CA GLU A 148 -6.67 21.36 -0.93
C GLU A 148 -5.79 21.82 0.24
N SER A 149 -6.23 21.64 1.48
CA SER A 149 -5.43 22.00 2.66
C SER A 149 -4.14 21.16 2.76
N MET A 150 -4.21 19.87 2.38
CA MET A 150 -3.08 18.95 2.41
C MET A 150 -2.06 19.18 1.28
N ARG A 151 -2.44 19.77 0.14
CA ARG A 151 -1.51 20.02 -0.98
C ARG A 151 -0.32 20.89 -0.60
N SER A 152 -0.50 21.77 0.38
CA SER A 152 0.57 22.64 0.91
C SER A 152 1.62 21.90 1.75
N ARG A 153 1.32 20.68 2.24
CA ARG A 153 2.25 19.90 3.06
C ARG A 153 3.51 19.58 2.27
N ALA A 154 4.68 19.89 2.82
CA ALA A 154 5.94 19.49 2.22
C ALA A 154 6.13 17.96 2.34
N PRO A 155 6.82 17.31 1.38
CA PRO A 155 7.24 15.92 1.54
C PRO A 155 8.21 15.74 2.71
N LEU A 156 8.21 14.55 3.30
CA LEU A 156 9.16 14.16 4.34
C LEU A 156 10.60 14.19 3.83
N THR A 157 11.52 14.42 4.76
CA THR A 157 12.97 14.42 4.53
C THR A 157 13.63 13.44 5.49
N GLY A 158 14.88 13.05 5.22
CA GLY A 158 15.58 12.08 6.05
C GLY A 158 15.30 10.62 5.66
N PRO A 159 15.75 9.65 6.48
CA PRO A 159 15.71 8.23 6.13
C PRO A 159 14.33 7.61 6.32
N THR A 160 14.01 6.61 5.49
CA THR A 160 12.87 5.71 5.70
C THR A 160 13.27 4.55 6.60
N ASN A 161 12.31 3.72 7.01
CA ASN A 161 12.57 2.44 7.65
C ASN A 161 13.17 1.35 6.74
N ALA A 162 13.54 1.63 5.49
CA ALA A 162 14.10 0.64 4.58
C ALA A 162 15.42 0.03 5.08
N TYR A 163 16.19 0.74 5.92
CA TYR A 163 17.42 0.19 6.51
C TYR A 163 17.16 -1.06 7.36
N LYS A 164 15.96 -1.22 7.92
CA LYS A 164 15.58 -2.38 8.76
C LYS A 164 15.57 -3.70 7.97
N LEU A 165 15.49 -3.67 6.64
CA LEU A 165 15.70 -4.86 5.80
C LEU A 165 17.11 -5.43 5.97
N LYS A 166 18.12 -4.59 6.16
CA LYS A 166 19.51 -5.04 6.36
C LYS A 166 19.70 -5.68 7.73
N ASP A 167 19.03 -5.16 8.75
CA ASP A 167 19.12 -5.67 10.12
C ASP A 167 18.47 -7.05 10.27
N TRP A 168 17.42 -7.34 9.50
CA TRP A 168 16.79 -8.66 9.46
C TRP A 168 17.79 -9.77 9.12
N PHE A 169 18.67 -9.58 8.14
CA PHE A 169 19.67 -10.58 7.77
C PHE A 169 20.83 -10.70 8.77
N ARG A 170 21.03 -9.70 9.62
CA ARG A 170 22.03 -9.75 10.69
C ARG A 170 21.55 -10.58 11.89
N ALA A 171 20.24 -10.69 12.10
CA ALA A 171 19.65 -11.46 13.19
C ALA A 171 19.82 -12.99 13.05
N PHE A 172 20.30 -13.46 11.89
CA PHE A 172 20.53 -14.89 11.59
C PHE A 172 22.01 -15.24 11.38
N ARG A 173 22.93 -14.31 11.69
CA ARG A 173 24.38 -14.57 11.75
C ARG A 173 24.81 -14.77 13.18
#